data_AF-A0A6C0BTU8-F1
#
_entry.id   AF-A0A6C0BTU8-F1
#
_cell.length_a   1.000
_cell.length_b   1.000
_cell.length_c   1.000
_cell.angle_alpha   90.00
_cell.angle_beta   90.00
_cell.angle_gamma   90.00
#
_symmetry.space_group_name_H-M   'P 1'
#
loop_
_entity.id
_entity.type
_entity.pdbx_description
1 polymer ?
#
loop_
_entity_poly.entity_id
_entity_poly.type
_entity_poly.pdbx_seq_one_letter_code
_entity_poly.pdbx_strand_id
1 'polypeptide(L)'
;MSNSEKRVKVKRNQPRKKHLFETDPNYLILYLDMLKQEKYWRTQGQYYMARECQRRAFNLRSEKIDEYNSYLKTESLYCPTKKTPFDCVK
;
A
#
# COMPACT_ATOMS: atom_id res chain seq x y z
N MET A 1 29.15 49.18 14.21
CA MET A 1 28.48 47.92 14.58
C MET A 1 27.24 47.80 13.70
N SER A 2 27.27 47.01 12.61
CA SER A 2 26.10 46.84 11.74
C SER A 2 25.27 45.65 12.21
N ASN A 3 24.00 45.91 12.54
CA ASN A 3 23.04 44.87 12.88
C ASN A 3 22.67 44.09 11.62
N SER A 4 23.07 42.82 11.55
CA SER A 4 22.61 41.89 10.54
C SER A 4 21.20 41.44 10.89
N GLU A 5 20.22 42.00 10.19
CA GLU A 5 18.82 41.58 10.26
C GLU A 5 18.70 40.10 9.88
N LYS A 6 18.48 39.24 10.87
CA LYS A 6 18.18 37.82 10.65
C LYS A 6 16.79 37.72 10.01
N ARG A 7 16.74 37.53 8.68
CA ARG A 7 15.49 37.17 7.96
C ARG A 7 14.93 35.87 8.53
N VAL A 8 13.87 35.97 9.34
CA VAL A 8 13.08 34.83 9.78
C VAL A 8 12.31 34.28 8.58
N LYS A 9 12.65 33.08 8.12
CA LYS A 9 11.89 32.38 7.08
C LYS A 9 10.56 31.89 7.68
N VAL A 10 9.48 32.62 7.45
CA VAL A 10 8.12 32.17 7.77
C VAL A 10 7.79 30.99 6.85
N LYS A 11 7.76 29.76 7.39
CA LYS A 11 7.27 28.58 6.68
C LYS A 11 5.78 28.79 6.38
N ARG A 12 5.43 28.93 5.10
CA ARG A 12 4.03 28.94 4.65
C ARG A 12 3.44 27.54 4.88
N ASN A 13 2.41 27.45 5.71
CA ASN A 13 1.66 26.21 5.89
C ASN A 13 0.91 25.90 4.59
N GLN A 14 1.32 24.87 3.86
CA GLN A 14 0.55 24.37 2.74
C GLN A 14 -0.73 23.69 3.27
N PRO A 15 -1.90 23.87 2.62
CA PRO A 15 -3.11 23.19 3.01
C PRO A 15 -2.92 21.67 2.90
N ARG A 16 -3.33 20.93 3.94
CA ARG A 16 -3.21 19.47 3.97
C ARG A 16 -4.06 18.87 2.83
N LYS A 17 -3.46 17.98 2.04
CA LYS A 17 -4.19 17.19 1.05
C LYS A 17 -5.16 16.26 1.80
N LYS A 18 -6.44 16.29 1.43
CA LYS A 18 -7.46 15.39 1.99
C LYS A 18 -7.13 13.95 1.60
N HIS A 19 -7.30 13.05 2.55
CA HIS A 19 -7.06 11.62 2.33
C HIS A 19 -8.23 10.99 1.55
N LEU A 20 -7.98 9.90 0.82
CA LEU A 20 -9.02 9.18 0.07
C LEU A 20 -10.24 8.83 0.95
N PHE A 21 -10.00 8.35 2.17
CA PHE A 21 -11.07 8.00 3.14
C PHE A 21 -11.92 9.19 3.59
N GLU A 22 -11.38 10.41 3.54
CA GLU A 22 -12.15 11.63 3.85
C GLU A 22 -12.96 12.11 2.63
N THR A 23 -12.53 11.72 1.43
CA THR A 23 -13.15 12.13 0.17
C THR A 23 -14.32 11.23 -0.17
N ASP A 24 -14.18 9.92 0.04
CA ASP A 24 -15.25 8.94 -0.14
C ASP A 24 -15.22 7.88 0.99
N PRO A 25 -16.26 7.84 1.85
CA PRO A 25 -16.34 6.92 2.98
C PRO A 25 -16.49 5.45 2.56
N ASN A 26 -16.86 5.16 1.31
CA ASN A 26 -16.97 3.78 0.83
C ASN A 26 -15.61 3.06 0.85
N TYR A 27 -14.52 3.76 0.54
CA TYR A 27 -13.18 3.20 0.62
C TYR A 27 -12.74 2.90 2.05
N LEU A 28 -13.25 3.64 3.03
CA LEU A 28 -13.01 3.35 4.43
C LEU A 28 -13.71 2.05 4.84
N ILE A 29 -14.96 1.85 4.39
CA ILE A 29 -15.71 0.61 4.65
C ILE A 29 -14.97 -0.58 4.01
N LEU A 30 -14.56 -0.45 2.75
CA LEU A 30 -13.78 -1.48 2.05
C LEU A 30 -12.48 -1.80 2.79
N TYR A 31 -11.76 -0.78 3.25
CA TYR A 31 -10.52 -0.96 4.03
C TYR A 31 -10.76 -1.76 5.31
N LEU A 32 -11.79 -1.41 6.08
CA LEU A 32 -12.14 -2.11 7.31
C LEU A 32 -12.59 -3.56 7.04
N ASP A 33 -13.34 -3.78 5.96
CA ASP A 33 -13.75 -5.13 5.57
C ASP A 33 -12.54 -5.99 5.17
N MET A 34 -11.59 -5.44 4.42
CA MET A 34 -10.34 -6.16 4.08
C MET A 34 -9.55 -6.56 5.33
N LEU A 35 -9.48 -5.72 6.36
CA LEU A 35 -8.83 -6.06 7.63
C LEU A 35 -9.58 -7.17 8.38
N LYS A 36 -10.91 -7.13 8.37
CA LYS A 36 -11.75 -8.18 8.97
C LYS A 36 -11.54 -9.52 8.25
N GLN A 37 -11.53 -9.51 6.93
CA GLN A 37 -11.29 -10.69 6.10
C GLN A 37 -9.88 -11.25 6.30
N GLU A 38 -8.86 -10.39 6.40
CA GLU A 38 -7.48 -10.81 6.68
C GLU A 38 -7.41 -11.64 7.97
N LYS A 39 -8.01 -11.13 9.05
CA LYS A 39 -8.05 -11.84 10.33
C LYS A 39 -8.80 -13.16 10.22
N TYR A 40 -9.94 -13.17 9.54
CA TYR A 40 -10.72 -14.39 9.30
C TYR A 40 -9.87 -15.45 8.57
N TRP A 41 -9.29 -15.11 7.43
CA TRP A 41 -8.48 -16.05 6.64
C TRP A 41 -7.26 -16.55 7.41
N ARG A 42 -6.61 -15.69 8.19
CA ARG A 42 -5.48 -16.07 9.04
C ARG A 42 -5.89 -17.09 10.11
N THR A 43 -7.04 -16.90 10.76
CA THR A 43 -7.56 -17.87 11.75
C THR A 43 -7.93 -19.21 11.14
N GLN A 44 -8.35 -19.22 9.87
CA GLN A 44 -8.67 -20.45 9.12
C GLN A 44 -7.42 -21.11 8.49
N GLY A 45 -6.21 -20.60 8.75
CA GLY A 45 -4.97 -21.11 8.15
C GLY A 45 -4.79 -20.82 6.66
N GLN A 46 -5.67 -20.03 6.05
CA GLN A 46 -5.61 -19.63 4.64
C GLN A 46 -4.68 -18.43 4.45
N TYR A 47 -3.38 -18.64 4.65
CA TYR A 47 -2.39 -17.57 4.69
C TYR A 47 -2.25 -16.78 3.39
N TYR A 48 -2.45 -17.43 2.23
CA TYR A 48 -2.41 -16.73 0.93
C TYR A 48 -3.52 -15.68 0.85
N MET A 49 -4.76 -16.07 1.18
CA MET A 49 -5.91 -15.17 1.17
C MET A 49 -5.75 -14.05 2.19
N ALA A 50 -5.25 -14.37 3.39
CA ALA A 50 -4.93 -13.36 4.40
C ALA A 50 -3.92 -12.32 3.87
N ARG A 51 -2.85 -12.79 3.21
CA ARG A 51 -1.83 -11.92 2.62
C ARG A 51 -2.38 -11.05 1.49
N GLU A 52 -3.30 -11.57 0.70
CA GLU A 52 -3.99 -10.80 -0.34
C GLU A 52 -4.89 -9.70 0.25
N CYS A 53 -5.70 -10.02 1.26
CA CYS A 53 -6.50 -9.02 1.97
C CYS A 53 -5.62 -7.93 2.60
N GLN A 54 -4.49 -8.32 3.21
CA GLN A 54 -3.52 -7.38 3.79
C GLN A 54 -2.92 -6.44 2.72
N ARG A 55 -2.51 -6.97 1.57
CA ARG A 55 -1.96 -6.19 0.45
C ARG A 55 -2.98 -5.22 -0.11
N ARG A 56 -4.21 -5.66 -0.31
CA ARG A 56 -5.33 -4.83 -0.77
C ARG A 56 -5.64 -3.69 0.20
N ALA A 57 -5.69 -3.98 1.50
CA ALA A 57 -5.88 -2.95 2.54
C ALA A 57 -4.74 -1.92 2.54
N PHE A 58 -3.50 -2.36 2.34
CA PHE A 58 -2.34 -1.47 2.21
C PHE A 58 -2.47 -0.55 0.98
N ASN A 59 -2.82 -1.10 -0.18
CA ASN A 59 -2.99 -0.33 -1.40
C ASN A 59 -4.10 0.72 -1.30
N LEU A 60 -5.23 0.38 -0.66
CA LEU A 60 -6.30 1.33 -0.34
C LEU A 60 -5.82 2.50 0.53
N ARG A 61 -5.04 2.18 1.58
CA ARG A 61 -4.48 3.19 2.49
C ARG A 61 -3.43 4.07 1.82
N SER A 62 -2.69 3.54 0.85
CA SER A 62 -1.68 4.27 0.09
C SER A 62 -2.23 5.00 -1.13
N GLU A 63 -3.56 5.03 -1.32
CA GLU A 63 -4.24 5.64 -2.48
C GLU A 63 -3.83 5.02 -3.83
N LYS A 64 -3.29 3.80 -3.82
CA LYS A 64 -2.85 3.05 -5.01
C LYS A 64 -3.97 2.17 -5.55
N ILE A 65 -5.03 2.79 -6.05
CA ILE A 65 -6.26 2.10 -6.48
C ILE A 65 -5.98 1.15 -7.66
N ASP A 66 -5.10 1.53 -8.59
CA ASP A 66 -4.75 0.68 -9.74
C ASP A 66 -4.14 -0.66 -9.31
N GLU A 67 -3.36 -0.67 -8.23
CA GLU A 67 -2.71 -1.86 -7.70
C GLU A 67 -3.66 -2.72 -6.85
N TYR A 68 -4.84 -2.21 -6.46
CA TYR A 68 -5.81 -2.93 -5.63
C TYR A 68 -6.38 -4.18 -6.32
N ASN A 69 -6.74 -4.06 -7.60
CA ASN A 69 -7.31 -5.16 -8.39
C ASN A 69 -6.26 -6.13 -8.94
N SER A 70 -4.97 -5.83 -8.77
CA SER A 70 -3.92 -6.76 -9.16
C SER A 70 -3.99 -8.02 -8.28
N TYR A 71 -3.57 -9.18 -8.79
CA TYR A 71 -3.49 -10.43 -8.03
C TYR A 71 -2.05 -10.71 -7.58
N LEU A 72 -1.85 -11.41 -6.45
CA LEU A 72 -0.53 -11.93 -6.11
C LEU A 72 -0.13 -12.99 -7.14
N LYS A 73 1.04 -12.81 -7.76
CA LYS A 73 1.64 -13.87 -8.58
C LYS A 73 2.03 -15.04 -7.66
N THR A 74 1.42 -16.20 -7.88
CA THR A 74 1.68 -17.44 -7.13
C THR A 74 2.95 -18.15 -7.59
N GLU A 75 3.37 -17.91 -8.84
CA GLU A 75 4.52 -18.53 -9.48
C GLU A 75 5.83 -18.31 -8.69
N SER A 76 6.00 -17.13 -8.09
CA SER A 76 7.18 -16.78 -7.29
C SER A 76 7.17 -17.37 -5.87
N LEU A 77 6.05 -17.93 -5.41
CA LEU A 77 5.90 -18.51 -4.07
C LEU A 77 6.25 -20.00 -4.03
N TYR A 78 6.00 -20.74 -5.11
CA TYR A 78 6.21 -22.19 -5.16
C TYR A 78 7.55 -22.58 -5.78
N CYS A 79 7.99 -21.87 -6.82
CA CYS A 79 9.30 -22.05 -7.41
C CYS A 79 10.18 -20.85 -7.04
N PRO A 80 11.19 -21.02 -6.17
CA PRO A 80 12.30 -20.06 -6.14
C PRO A 80 13.00 -20.17 -7.49
N THR A 81 12.61 -19.34 -8.45
CA THR A 81 13.31 -19.24 -9.73
C THR A 81 14.69 -18.66 -9.45
N LYS A 82 15.65 -19.52 -9.10
CA LYS A 82 17.04 -19.25 -9.45
C LYS A 82 17.00 -19.08 -10.96
N LYS A 83 17.21 -17.86 -11.46
CA LYS A 83 17.39 -17.63 -12.90
C LYS A 83 18.42 -18.64 -13.36
N THR A 84 18.00 -19.64 -14.12
CA THR A 84 18.97 -20.57 -14.68
C THR A 84 19.61 -19.86 -15.86
N PRO A 85 20.91 -20.05 -16.13
CA PRO A 85 21.58 -19.40 -17.25
C PRO A 85 20.95 -19.77 -18.62
N PHE A 86 20.03 -20.73 -18.66
CA PHE A 86 19.30 -21.18 -19.85
C PHE A 86 18.06 -20.33 -20.19
N ASP A 87 17.60 -19.45 -19.29
CA ASP A 87 16.44 -18.56 -19.56
C ASP A 87 16.80 -17.36 -20.47
N CYS A 88 18.05 -17.29 -20.93
CA CYS A 88 18.61 -16.25 -21.80
C CYS A 88 18.92 -16.79 -23.21
N VAL A 89 17.96 -17.45 -23.88
CA VAL A 89 18.06 -17.66 -25.32
C VAL A 89 16.77 -17.16 -25.95
N LYS A 90 16.90 -16.05 -26.68
CA LYS A 90 15.84 -15.46 -27.51
C LYS A 90 15.57 -16.30 -28.73
#